data_AF-A0A3N5QK53-F1
#
_entry.id   AF-A0A3N5QK53-F1
#
_cell.length_a   1.000
_cell.length_b   1.000
_cell.length_c   1.000
_cell.angle_alpha   90.00
_cell.angle_beta   90.00
_cell.angle_gamma   90.00
#
_symmetry.space_group_name_H-M   'P 1'
#
loop_
_entity.id
_entity.type
_entity.pdbx_description
1 polymer ?
#
loop_
_entity_poly.entity_id
_entity_poly.type
_entity_poly.pdbx_seq_one_letter_code
_entity_poly.pdbx_strand_id
1 'polypeptide(L)'
;PLTSVIAQQTVFEHRNIKGTLVGYWFPEYLASLNATGYHLHFISADKQKAGHMLDCSLTEAVALIDDFDSVQLLIPQTETFQKIDWTRIPK
;
A
#
# COMPACT_ATOMS: atom_id res chain seq x y z
N PRO A 1 17.16 -1.76 5.30
CA PRO A 1 16.32 -2.06 4.12
C PRO A 1 14.91 -2.45 4.56
N LEU A 2 13.87 -2.07 3.80
CA LEU A 2 12.49 -2.39 4.17
C LEU A 2 12.24 -3.91 4.21
N THR A 3 12.88 -4.66 3.30
CA THR A 3 12.80 -6.12 3.21
C THR A 3 13.15 -6.83 4.52
N SER A 4 14.18 -6.38 5.25
CA SER A 4 14.58 -6.96 6.53
C SER A 4 13.55 -6.72 7.64
N VAL A 5 12.81 -5.61 7.57
CA VAL A 5 11.77 -5.25 8.55
C VAL A 5 10.48 -6.03 8.27
N ILE A 6 10.10 -6.15 6.99
CA ILE A 6 8.92 -6.93 6.57
C ILE A 6 9.05 -8.40 6.97
N ALA A 7 10.27 -8.95 7.01
CA ALA A 7 10.51 -10.32 7.49
C ALA A 7 10.05 -10.56 8.95
N GLN A 8 9.86 -9.49 9.72
CA GLN A 8 9.38 -9.52 11.12
C GLN A 8 7.96 -8.98 11.25
N GLN A 9 7.22 -8.83 10.15
CA GLN A 9 5.86 -8.30 10.19
C GLN A 9 4.92 -9.20 11.00
N THR A 10 3.99 -8.57 11.71
CA THR A 10 2.88 -9.30 12.33
C THR A 10 1.75 -9.43 11.31
N VAL A 11 1.32 -10.67 11.05
CA VAL A 11 0.21 -10.97 10.14
C VAL A 11 -1.03 -11.30 10.95
N PHE A 12 -2.17 -10.77 10.52
CA PHE A 12 -3.47 -11.03 11.12
C PHE A 12 -4.40 -11.65 10.08
N GLU A 13 -5.16 -12.65 10.50
CA GLU A 13 -6.26 -13.21 9.70
C GLU A 13 -7.58 -12.97 10.42
N HIS A 14 -8.56 -12.44 9.69
CA HIS A 14 -9.91 -12.20 10.18
C HIS A 14 -10.92 -12.82 9.23
N ARG A 15 -11.99 -13.37 9.79
CA ARG A 15 -13.07 -14.02 9.04
C ARG A 15 -14.39 -13.35 9.35
N ASN A 16 -15.25 -13.22 8.33
CA ASN A 16 -16.58 -12.62 8.44
C ASN A 16 -16.57 -11.22 9.07
N ILE A 17 -15.54 -10.42 8.77
CA ILE A 17 -15.38 -9.06 9.27
C ILE A 17 -15.96 -8.06 8.27
N LYS A 18 -16.75 -7.10 8.77
CA LYS A 18 -17.25 -5.99 7.96
C LYS A 18 -16.27 -4.82 8.04
N GLY A 19 -15.99 -4.19 6.91
CA GLY A 19 -15.08 -3.05 6.85
C GLY A 19 -15.01 -2.44 5.47
N THR A 20 -13.99 -1.61 5.26
CA THR A 20 -13.70 -0.94 4.00
C THR A 20 -12.30 -1.31 3.53
N LEU A 21 -12.19 -1.70 2.27
CA LEU A 21 -10.92 -1.76 1.55
C LEU A 21 -10.72 -0.41 0.85
N VAL A 22 -9.52 0.15 0.97
CA VAL A 22 -9.16 1.42 0.34
C VAL A 22 -7.73 1.35 -0.18
N GLY A 23 -7.50 1.92 -1.35
CA GLY A 23 -6.19 1.92 -1.97
C GLY A 23 -6.26 2.35 -3.42
N TYR A 24 -5.25 1.95 -4.19
CA TYR A 24 -5.11 2.34 -5.59
C TYR A 24 -4.62 1.16 -6.43
N TRP A 25 -4.77 1.31 -7.74
CA TRP A 25 -4.09 0.48 -8.72
C TRP A 25 -3.04 1.31 -9.46
N PHE A 26 -1.82 0.78 -9.58
CA PHE A 26 -0.74 1.44 -10.31
C PHE A 26 -0.32 0.61 -11.54
N PRO A 27 -0.25 1.22 -12.73
CA PRO A 27 0.12 0.50 -13.95
C PRO A 27 1.60 0.12 -13.95
N GLU A 28 1.94 -0.96 -14.67
CA GLU A 28 3.31 -1.51 -14.72
C GLU A 28 4.36 -0.50 -15.20
N TYR A 29 4.00 0.39 -16.14
CA TYR A 29 4.92 1.40 -16.66
C TYR A 29 5.33 2.46 -15.62
N LEU A 30 4.68 2.51 -14.45
CA LEU A 30 5.03 3.39 -13.33
C LEU A 30 5.73 2.65 -12.17
N ALA A 31 6.24 1.44 -12.37
CA ALA A 31 6.88 0.63 -11.32
C ALA A 31 8.08 1.29 -10.62
N SER A 32 8.69 2.31 -11.24
CA SER A 32 9.80 3.06 -10.62
C SER A 32 9.33 4.09 -9.60
N LEU A 33 8.04 4.46 -9.61
CA LEU A 33 7.48 5.43 -8.68
C LEU A 33 6.80 4.77 -7.48
N ASN A 34 6.14 3.63 -7.68
CA ASN A 34 5.35 2.98 -6.65
C ASN A 34 5.13 1.48 -6.93
N ALA A 35 4.53 0.77 -5.97
CA ALA A 35 4.11 -0.62 -6.14
C ALA A 35 3.03 -0.74 -7.22
N THR A 36 3.27 -1.61 -8.20
CA THR A 36 2.35 -1.88 -9.32
C THR A 36 1.23 -2.83 -8.93
N GLY A 37 0.11 -2.78 -9.66
CA GLY A 37 -1.07 -3.55 -9.33
C GLY A 37 -1.85 -2.91 -8.18
N TYR A 38 -2.64 -3.72 -7.48
CA TYR A 38 -3.46 -3.25 -6.35
C TYR A 38 -2.62 -3.09 -5.09
N HIS A 39 -2.61 -1.88 -4.53
CA HIS A 39 -2.12 -1.61 -3.18
C HIS A 39 -3.30 -1.26 -2.28
N LEU A 40 -3.82 -2.26 -1.57
CA LEU A 40 -5.00 -2.10 -0.73
C LEU A 40 -4.64 -2.17 0.76
N HIS A 41 -5.39 -1.40 1.54
CA HIS A 41 -5.45 -1.44 3.00
C HIS A 41 -6.88 -1.72 3.42
N PHE A 42 -7.05 -2.24 4.64
CA PHE A 42 -8.34 -2.51 5.24
C PHE A 42 -8.52 -1.72 6.54
N ILE A 43 -9.77 -1.34 6.83
CA ILE A 43 -10.20 -0.88 8.15
C ILE A 43 -11.57 -1.50 8.49
N SER A 44 -11.69 -2.08 9.67
CA SER A 44 -12.96 -2.66 10.16
C SER A 44 -13.99 -1.58 10.45
N ALA A 45 -15.28 -1.95 10.39
CA ALA A 45 -16.38 -1.02 10.63
C ALA A 45 -16.35 -0.37 12.03
N ASP A 46 -15.85 -1.10 13.03
CA ASP A 46 -15.64 -0.61 14.41
C ASP A 46 -14.32 0.17 14.58
N LYS A 47 -13.51 0.27 13.51
CA LYS A 47 -12.21 0.94 13.46
C LYS A 47 -11.15 0.37 14.42
N GLN A 48 -11.34 -0.85 14.90
CA GLN A 48 -10.40 -1.49 15.84
C GLN A 48 -9.36 -2.37 15.15
N LYS A 49 -9.59 -2.75 13.89
CA LYS A 49 -8.69 -3.60 13.09
C LYS A 49 -8.39 -2.90 11.77
N ALA A 50 -7.12 -2.83 11.41
CA ALA A 50 -6.68 -2.26 10.15
C ALA A 50 -5.34 -2.88 9.73
N GLY A 51 -4.96 -2.71 8.47
CA GLY A 51 -3.65 -3.15 7.99
C GLY A 51 -3.52 -3.15 6.48
N HIS A 52 -2.32 -3.48 6.03
CA HIS A 52 -2.02 -3.73 4.63
C HIS A 52 -2.57 -5.10 4.21
N MET A 53 -3.17 -5.17 3.02
CA MET A 53 -3.78 -6.40 2.52
C MET A 53 -2.74 -7.33 1.89
N LEU A 54 -2.77 -8.59 2.30
CA LEU A 54 -1.98 -9.66 1.68
C LEU A 54 -2.87 -10.60 0.86
N ASP A 55 -4.09 -10.88 1.35
CA ASP A 55 -5.09 -11.69 0.68
C ASP A 55 -6.50 -11.35 1.23
N CYS A 56 -7.53 -11.57 0.44
CA CYS A 56 -8.92 -11.48 0.90
C CYS A 56 -9.87 -12.32 0.04
N SER A 57 -10.96 -12.75 0.69
CA SER A 57 -12.15 -13.29 0.02
C SER A 57 -13.36 -12.48 0.46
N LEU A 58 -14.20 -12.10 -0.50
CA LEU A 58 -15.34 -11.21 -0.29
C LEU A 58 -16.63 -12.00 -0.45
N THR A 59 -17.56 -11.85 0.50
CA THR A 59 -18.92 -12.39 0.39
C THR A 59 -19.81 -11.44 -0.42
N GLU A 60 -19.77 -10.15 -0.09
CA GLU A 60 -20.52 -9.08 -0.74
C GLU A 60 -19.75 -7.78 -0.58
N ALA A 61 -19.65 -6.98 -1.63
CA ALA A 61 -18.98 -5.69 -1.62
C ALA A 61 -19.56 -4.74 -2.67
N VAL A 62 -19.48 -3.43 -2.39
CA VAL A 62 -19.70 -2.38 -3.38
C VAL A 62 -18.36 -1.74 -3.69
N ALA A 63 -17.98 -1.71 -4.97
CA ALA A 63 -16.77 -1.07 -5.43
C ALA A 63 -17.08 0.35 -5.92
N LEU A 64 -16.28 1.32 -5.46
CA LEU A 64 -16.27 2.68 -5.96
C LEU A 64 -14.87 2.94 -6.53
N ILE A 65 -14.81 3.46 -7.76
CA ILE A 65 -13.56 3.70 -8.48
C ILE A 65 -13.52 5.19 -8.83
N ASP A 66 -12.36 5.79 -8.60
CA ASP A 66 -12.05 7.15 -8.99
C ASP A 66 -10.79 7.11 -9.87
N ASP A 67 -10.94 7.52 -11.14
CA ASP A 67 -9.86 7.52 -12.11
C ASP A 67 -9.12 8.85 -12.04
N PHE A 68 -7.79 8.80 -12.03
CA PHE A 68 -6.93 9.99 -12.07
C PHE A 68 -6.02 9.94 -13.31
N ASP A 69 -5.79 11.10 -13.92
CA ASP A 69 -5.00 11.26 -15.14
C ASP A 69 -3.56 11.71 -14.88
N SER A 70 -3.22 12.02 -13.63
CA SER A 70 -1.97 12.66 -13.24
C SER A 70 -1.47 12.20 -11.87
N VAL A 71 -0.15 12.19 -11.72
CA VAL A 71 0.54 11.88 -10.46
C VAL A 71 1.47 13.03 -10.11
N GLN A 72 1.29 13.61 -8.92
CA GLN A 72 2.19 14.63 -8.40
C GLN A 72 3.17 14.00 -7.41
N LEU A 73 4.47 14.08 -7.72
CA LEU A 73 5.53 13.62 -6.82
C LEU A 73 6.11 14.81 -6.05
N LEU A 74 5.97 14.79 -4.73
CA LEU A 74 6.65 15.72 -3.84
C LEU A 74 7.91 15.06 -3.27
N ILE A 75 9.07 15.59 -3.64
CA ILE A 75 10.36 15.06 -3.19
C ILE A 75 10.71 15.69 -1.84
N PRO A 76 11.00 14.89 -0.79
CA PRO A 76 11.42 15.42 0.50
C PRO A 76 12.70 16.26 0.41
N GLN A 77 12.66 17.48 0.95
CA GLN A 77 13.80 18.41 0.97
C GLN A 77 14.65 18.30 2.25
N THR A 78 14.53 17.17 2.97
CA THR A 78 15.28 16.96 4.21
C THR A 78 16.72 16.55 3.91
N GLU A 79 17.64 16.98 4.77
CA GLU A 79 19.07 16.65 4.63
C GLU A 79 19.29 15.12 4.57
N THR A 80 18.56 14.37 5.38
CA THR A 80 18.60 12.90 5.37
C THR A 80 18.25 12.33 4.00
N PHE A 81 17.19 12.81 3.34
CA PHE A 81 16.78 12.30 2.04
C PHE A 81 17.80 12.64 0.94
N GLN A 82 18.37 13.85 0.98
CA GLN A 82 19.31 14.34 -0.03
C GLN A 82 20.70 13.70 0.06
N LYS A 83 21.10 13.21 1.25
CA LYS A 83 22.40 12.55 1.46
C LYS A 83 22.37 11.03 1.23
N ILE A 84 21.21 10.44 0.98
CA ILE A 84 21.11 9.01 0.68
C ILE A 84 21.67 8.75 -0.72
N ASP A 85 22.57 7.78 -0.83
CA ASP A 85 23.00 7.23 -2.12
C ASP A 85 21.94 6.23 -2.62
N TRP A 86 20.98 6.74 -3.40
CA TRP A 86 19.88 5.97 -3.97
C TRP A 86 20.33 4.88 -4.95
N THR A 87 21.59 4.91 -5.43
CA THR A 87 22.13 3.85 -6.31
C THR A 87 22.49 2.57 -5.56
N ARG A 88 22.61 2.64 -4.22
CA ARG A 88 22.98 1.51 -3.35
C ARG A 88 21.79 0.83 -2.67
N ILE A 89 20.57 1.32 -2.92
CA ILE A 89 19.36 0.70 -2.38
C ILE A 89 18.91 -0.39 -3.36
N PRO A 90 18.86 -1.67 -2.96
CA PRO A 90 18.33 -2.73 -3.81
C PRO A 90 16.90 -2.41 -4.23
N LYS A 91 16.57 -2.67 -5.50
CA LYS A 91 15.19 -2.66 -5.98
C LYS A 91 14.39 -3.79 -5.33
#